data_AF-A0AAV3GXD1-F1
#
_entry.id   AF-A0AAV3GXD1-F1
#
_cell.length_a   1.000
_cell.length_b   1.000
_cell.length_c   1.000
_cell.angle_alpha   90.00
_cell.angle_beta   90.00
_cell.angle_gamma   90.00
#
_symmetry.space_group_name_H-M   'P 1'
#
loop_
_entity.id
_entity.type
_entity.pdbx_description
1 polymer ?
#
loop_
_entity_poly.entity_id
_entity_poly.type
_entity_poly.pdbx_seq_one_letter_code
_entity_poly.pdbx_strand_id
1 'polypeptide(L)'
;YSLFKTLQQNQTGQLENYLSEISGARPNRLTEENANFLLCNFSNLWLMGINVLKRGEYARSLELLSQLQKNTLQLIRMAEKNADNWLNMSKNLEKEISLENYKKFAKTTARLDKVELFEAYKNSLLLVMDLQSHLIEQYNLKVTHDILERLLNYISE
;
A
#
# COMPACT_ATOMS: atom_id res chain seq x y z
N TYR A 1 -9.06 7.21 -19.99
CA TYR A 1 -9.76 8.51 -19.92
C TYR A 1 -8.84 9.54 -20.55
N SER A 2 -9.13 10.03 -21.75
CA SER A 2 -8.27 11.04 -22.39
C SER A 2 -8.41 12.36 -21.62
N LEU A 3 -7.28 13.03 -21.34
CA LEU A 3 -7.23 14.35 -20.69
C LEU A 3 -8.11 15.38 -21.41
N PHE A 4 -8.29 15.21 -22.73
CA PHE A 4 -9.14 16.02 -23.59
C PHE A 4 -10.62 16.07 -23.18
N LYS A 5 -11.14 15.08 -22.43
CA LYS A 5 -12.53 15.12 -21.94
C LYS A 5 -12.76 16.06 -20.74
N THR A 6 -11.70 16.66 -20.20
CA THR A 6 -11.73 17.54 -19.01
C THR A 6 -11.75 19.03 -19.38
N LEU A 7 -11.70 19.37 -20.67
CA LEU A 7 -11.63 20.76 -21.12
C LEU A 7 -13.04 21.37 -21.17
N GLN A 8 -13.34 22.27 -20.23
CA GLN A 8 -14.58 23.08 -20.31
C GLN A 8 -14.36 24.47 -20.94
N GLN A 9 -13.20 25.11 -20.79
CA GLN A 9 -12.79 26.31 -21.56
C GLN A 9 -11.26 26.44 -21.61
N ASN A 10 -10.68 26.70 -22.80
CA ASN A 10 -9.24 26.98 -22.99
C ASN A 10 -9.08 28.22 -23.89
N GLN A 11 -9.25 29.41 -23.32
CA GLN A 11 -9.28 30.66 -24.10
C GLN A 11 -7.94 31.05 -24.74
N THR A 12 -6.81 30.56 -24.23
CA THR A 12 -5.47 30.97 -24.66
C THR A 12 -4.65 29.87 -25.31
N GLY A 13 -5.16 28.64 -25.41
CA GLY A 13 -4.39 27.48 -25.90
C GLY A 13 -3.32 26.98 -24.93
N GLN A 14 -2.96 27.75 -23.88
CA GLN A 14 -1.90 27.40 -22.94
C GLN A 14 -2.17 26.09 -22.19
N LEU A 15 -3.43 25.79 -21.87
CA LEU A 15 -3.78 24.56 -21.18
C LEU A 15 -3.52 23.33 -22.06
N GLU A 16 -3.79 23.42 -23.36
CA GLU A 16 -3.46 22.36 -24.33
C GLU A 16 -1.95 22.15 -24.45
N ASN A 17 -1.16 23.24 -24.45
CA ASN A 17 0.30 23.14 -24.49
C ASN A 17 0.85 22.40 -23.27
N TYR A 18 0.46 22.79 -22.06
CA TYR A 18 0.89 22.08 -20.83
C TYR A 18 0.39 20.63 -20.77
N LEU A 19 -0.85 20.38 -21.23
CA LEU A 19 -1.39 19.02 -21.28
C LEU A 19 -0.63 18.14 -22.27
N SER A 20 -0.15 18.71 -23.39
CA SER A 20 0.65 17.98 -24.36
C SER A 20 1.96 17.47 -23.76
N GLU A 21 2.59 18.26 -22.89
CA GLU A 21 3.86 17.93 -22.21
C GLU A 21 3.72 16.76 -21.22
N ILE A 22 2.56 16.61 -20.58
CA ILE A 22 2.28 15.52 -19.63
C ILE A 22 1.43 14.39 -20.22
N SER A 23 1.03 14.51 -21.49
CA SER A 23 0.25 13.49 -22.19
C SER A 23 1.15 12.33 -22.61
N GLY A 24 1.04 11.21 -21.89
CA GLY A 24 1.57 9.91 -22.33
C GLY A 24 2.67 9.30 -21.46
N ALA A 25 3.52 10.10 -20.81
CA ALA A 25 4.56 9.57 -19.93
C ALA A 25 3.99 9.24 -18.54
N ARG A 26 3.77 7.95 -18.27
CA ARG A 26 3.46 7.48 -16.91
C ARG A 26 4.75 7.25 -16.14
N PRO A 27 4.87 7.71 -14.88
CA PRO A 27 6.04 7.42 -14.07
C PRO A 27 6.19 5.91 -13.86
N ASN A 28 7.39 5.37 -14.02
CA ASN A 28 7.69 4.00 -13.62
C ASN A 28 7.64 3.92 -12.08
N ARG A 29 6.77 3.04 -11.56
CA ARG A 29 6.61 2.82 -10.11
C ARG A 29 7.35 1.58 -9.62
N LEU A 30 7.76 0.71 -10.52
CA LEU A 30 8.43 -0.56 -10.24
C LEU A 30 9.93 -0.33 -10.00
N THR A 31 10.25 0.43 -8.95
CA THR A 31 11.63 0.82 -8.64
C THR A 31 12.04 0.37 -7.24
N GLU A 32 13.34 0.16 -7.03
CA GLU A 32 13.91 -0.22 -5.74
C GLU A 32 13.62 0.84 -4.66
N GLU A 33 13.60 2.13 -5.03
CA GLU A 33 13.31 3.23 -4.11
C GLU A 33 11.88 3.16 -3.59
N ASN A 34 10.89 2.89 -4.47
CA ASN A 34 9.50 2.74 -4.05
C ASN A 34 9.30 1.50 -3.18
N ALA A 35 9.92 0.37 -3.54
CA ALA A 35 9.82 -0.86 -2.75
C ALA A 35 10.38 -0.64 -1.33
N ASN A 36 11.58 -0.06 -1.24
CA ASN A 36 12.21 0.25 0.05
C ASN A 36 11.42 1.28 0.85
N PHE A 37 10.94 2.34 0.22
CA PHE A 37 10.13 3.35 0.90
C PHE A 37 8.87 2.72 1.50
N LEU A 38 8.14 1.92 0.74
CA LEU A 38 6.89 1.31 1.19
C LEU A 38 7.10 0.29 2.30
N LEU A 39 8.11 -0.58 2.20
CA LEU A 39 8.40 -1.56 3.25
C LEU A 39 8.86 -0.88 4.54
N CYS A 40 9.75 0.12 4.46
CA CYS A 40 10.15 0.89 5.64
C CYS A 40 8.97 1.64 6.26
N ASN A 41 8.16 2.32 5.44
CA ASN A 41 7.01 3.08 5.91
C ASN A 41 5.94 2.16 6.51
N PHE A 42 5.70 1.00 5.90
CA PHE A 42 4.82 -0.04 6.45
C PHE A 42 5.32 -0.50 7.82
N SER A 43 6.58 -0.92 7.95
CA SER A 43 7.14 -1.40 9.21
C SER A 43 7.06 -0.36 10.33
N ASN A 44 7.35 0.91 10.01
CA ASN A 44 7.25 2.02 10.96
C ASN A 44 5.80 2.23 11.45
N LEU A 45 4.85 2.34 10.52
CA LEU A 45 3.44 2.52 10.85
C LEU A 45 2.86 1.30 11.57
N TRP A 46 3.32 0.10 11.22
CA TRP A 46 2.85 -1.16 11.79
C TRP A 46 3.29 -1.26 13.24
N LEU A 47 4.57 -0.98 13.52
CA LEU A 47 5.11 -0.96 14.87
C LEU A 47 4.45 0.13 15.74
N MET A 48 4.22 1.33 15.18
CA MET A 48 3.46 2.36 15.90
C MET A 48 2.02 1.91 16.19
N GLY A 49 1.37 1.30 15.21
CA GLY A 49 0.00 0.83 15.26
C GLY A 49 -0.23 -0.29 16.29
N ILE A 50 0.64 -1.30 16.32
CA ILE A 50 0.54 -2.39 17.30
C ILE A 50 0.81 -1.87 18.72
N ASN A 51 1.70 -0.89 18.88
CA ASN A 51 1.96 -0.28 20.18
C ASN A 51 0.75 0.50 20.74
N VAL A 52 0.08 1.31 19.90
CA VAL A 52 -1.14 2.02 20.33
C VAL A 52 -2.28 1.02 20.60
N LEU A 53 -2.35 -0.08 19.83
CA LEU A 53 -3.33 -1.16 20.03
C LEU A 53 -3.14 -1.83 21.40
N LYS A 54 -1.91 -2.21 21.73
CA LYS A 54 -1.56 -2.82 23.03
C LYS A 54 -1.89 -1.92 24.22
N ARG A 55 -1.79 -0.58 24.05
CA ARG A 55 -2.19 0.40 25.07
C ARG A 55 -3.71 0.61 25.20
N GLY A 56 -4.51 0.03 24.31
CA GLY A 56 -5.96 0.19 24.29
C GLY A 56 -6.45 1.44 23.53
N GLU A 57 -5.59 2.12 22.78
CA GLU A 57 -5.98 3.24 21.91
C GLU A 57 -6.61 2.72 20.60
N TYR A 58 -7.71 1.96 20.71
CA TYR A 58 -8.30 1.19 19.59
C TYR A 58 -8.69 2.04 18.38
N ALA A 59 -9.26 3.24 18.60
CA ALA A 59 -9.64 4.13 17.49
C ALA A 59 -8.42 4.65 16.72
N ARG A 60 -7.35 5.01 17.43
CA ARG A 60 -6.08 5.43 16.83
C ARG A 60 -5.41 4.28 16.08
N SER A 61 -5.46 3.07 16.65
CA SER A 61 -5.00 1.87 15.97
C SER A 61 -5.78 1.64 14.66
N LEU A 62 -7.10 1.76 14.68
CA LEU A 62 -7.93 1.62 13.48
C LEU A 62 -7.60 2.67 12.40
N GLU A 63 -7.31 3.92 12.80
CA GLU A 63 -6.86 4.97 11.89
C GLU A 63 -5.53 4.58 11.21
N LEU A 64 -4.55 4.12 12.00
CA LEU A 64 -3.24 3.70 11.48
C LEU A 64 -3.36 2.47 10.57
N LEU A 65 -4.28 1.55 10.87
CA LEU A 65 -4.57 0.40 10.02
C LEU A 65 -5.00 0.83 8.60
N SER A 66 -5.78 1.91 8.47
CA SER A 66 -6.15 2.46 7.15
C SER A 66 -4.95 3.00 6.37
N GLN A 67 -3.92 3.50 7.05
CA GLN A 67 -2.68 3.96 6.42
C GLN A 67 -1.83 2.77 5.97
N LEU A 68 -1.75 1.72 6.79
CA LEU A 68 -1.10 0.45 6.43
C LEU A 68 -1.73 -0.17 5.18
N GLN A 69 -3.06 -0.14 5.08
CA GLN A 69 -3.78 -0.65 3.92
C GLN A 69 -3.37 0.09 2.63
N LYS A 70 -3.19 1.41 2.66
CA LYS A 70 -2.71 2.19 1.49
C LYS A 70 -1.33 1.72 1.03
N ASN A 71 -0.38 1.57 1.95
CA ASN A 71 0.96 1.04 1.62
C ASN A 71 0.87 -0.38 1.07
N THR A 72 0.03 -1.23 1.68
CA THR A 72 -0.16 -2.62 1.29
C THR A 72 -0.69 -2.72 -0.14
N LEU A 73 -1.68 -1.89 -0.52
CA LEU A 73 -2.19 -1.85 -1.89
C LEU A 73 -1.11 -1.46 -2.91
N GLN A 74 -0.23 -0.53 -2.56
CA GLN A 74 0.89 -0.16 -3.42
C GLN A 74 1.90 -1.31 -3.54
N LEU A 75 2.20 -2.02 -2.45
CA LEU A 75 3.05 -3.21 -2.46
C LEU A 75 2.46 -4.36 -3.32
N ILE A 76 1.15 -4.62 -3.21
CA ILE A 76 0.45 -5.59 -4.08
C ILE A 76 0.62 -5.19 -5.55
N ARG A 77 0.37 -3.92 -5.87
CA ARG A 77 0.53 -3.41 -7.24
C ARG A 77 1.95 -3.51 -7.76
N MET A 78 2.96 -3.36 -6.90
CA MET A 78 4.35 -3.62 -7.28
C MET A 78 4.61 -5.10 -7.56
N ALA A 79 4.19 -5.99 -6.65
CA ALA A 79 4.38 -7.43 -6.79
C ALA A 79 3.67 -7.98 -8.04
N GLU A 80 2.47 -7.49 -8.34
CA GLU A 80 1.69 -7.87 -9.53
C GLU A 80 2.01 -7.04 -10.78
N LYS A 81 3.00 -6.13 -10.70
CA LYS A 81 3.46 -5.27 -11.81
C LYS A 81 2.33 -4.44 -12.46
N ASN A 82 1.30 -4.08 -11.69
CA ASN A 82 0.15 -3.26 -12.11
C ASN A 82 0.00 -1.98 -11.28
N ALA A 83 0.94 -1.04 -11.48
CA ALA A 83 1.15 0.12 -10.63
C ALA A 83 0.76 1.47 -11.26
N ASP A 84 -0.04 1.47 -12.34
CA ASP A 84 -0.52 2.70 -12.99
C ASP A 84 -1.36 3.56 -12.02
N ASN A 85 -2.30 2.92 -11.31
CA ASN A 85 -3.11 3.56 -10.29
C ASN A 85 -2.34 3.66 -8.95
N TRP A 86 -1.25 4.43 -8.93
CA TRP A 86 -0.33 4.50 -7.79
C TRP A 86 -0.84 5.34 -6.62
N LEU A 87 -1.21 6.60 -6.90
CA LEU A 87 -1.69 7.55 -5.89
C LEU A 87 -3.15 7.27 -5.51
N ASN A 88 -3.90 6.71 -6.44
CA ASN A 88 -5.27 6.23 -6.33
C ASN A 88 -5.28 4.70 -6.20
N MET A 89 -4.48 4.15 -5.28
CA MET A 89 -4.20 2.71 -5.15
C MET A 89 -5.43 1.79 -5.03
N SER A 90 -6.56 2.29 -4.54
CA SER A 90 -7.81 1.54 -4.45
C SER A 90 -8.69 1.61 -5.71
N LYS A 91 -8.31 2.41 -6.71
CA LYS A 91 -9.11 2.57 -7.93
C LYS A 91 -9.14 1.26 -8.70
N ASN A 92 -10.37 0.77 -8.97
CA ASN A 92 -10.65 -0.48 -9.68
C ASN A 92 -9.95 -1.71 -9.09
N LEU A 93 -9.70 -1.71 -7.77
CA LEU A 93 -8.89 -2.74 -7.12
C LEU A 93 -9.41 -4.15 -7.39
N GLU A 94 -10.73 -4.35 -7.32
CA GLU A 94 -11.41 -5.64 -7.57
C GLU A 94 -11.16 -6.20 -8.98
N LYS A 95 -10.73 -5.36 -9.92
CA LYS A 95 -10.50 -5.72 -11.33
C LYS A 95 -9.02 -5.78 -11.70
N GLU A 96 -8.17 -5.17 -10.89
CA GLU A 96 -6.77 -4.89 -11.24
C GLU A 96 -5.76 -5.70 -10.43
N ILE A 97 -6.18 -6.33 -9.33
CA ILE A 97 -5.34 -7.27 -8.57
C ILE A 97 -5.92 -8.69 -8.60
N SER A 98 -5.07 -9.68 -8.33
CA SER A 98 -5.48 -11.08 -8.24
C SER A 98 -6.53 -11.30 -7.14
N LEU A 99 -7.43 -12.27 -7.37
CA LEU A 99 -8.44 -12.67 -6.37
C LEU A 99 -7.78 -13.17 -5.07
N GLU A 100 -6.60 -13.79 -5.17
CA GLU A 100 -5.83 -14.25 -4.01
C GLU A 100 -5.41 -13.06 -3.14
N ASN A 101 -4.70 -12.09 -3.71
CA ASN A 101 -4.25 -10.92 -2.95
C ASN A 101 -5.41 -10.04 -2.50
N TYR A 102 -6.52 -9.97 -3.25
CA TYR A 102 -7.73 -9.30 -2.80
C TYR A 102 -8.30 -9.94 -1.53
N LYS A 103 -8.39 -11.28 -1.50
CA LYS A 103 -8.84 -12.01 -0.31
C LYS A 103 -7.90 -11.86 0.87
N LYS A 104 -6.58 -11.87 0.64
CA LYS A 104 -5.58 -11.61 1.70
C LYS A 104 -5.70 -10.17 2.22
N PHE A 105 -5.83 -9.20 1.33
CA PHE A 105 -6.02 -7.79 1.68
C PHE A 105 -7.30 -7.55 2.49
N ALA A 106 -8.42 -8.19 2.12
CA ALA A 106 -9.68 -8.07 2.87
C ALA A 106 -9.54 -8.48 4.34
N LYS A 107 -8.70 -9.48 4.64
CA LYS A 107 -8.41 -9.93 6.02
C LYS A 107 -7.57 -8.94 6.85
N THR A 108 -7.06 -7.87 6.22
CA THR A 108 -6.33 -6.78 6.89
C THR A 108 -7.25 -5.64 7.34
N THR A 109 -8.57 -5.82 7.18
CA THR A 109 -9.59 -4.86 7.63
C THR A 109 -10.21 -5.30 8.95
N ALA A 110 -10.66 -4.34 9.75
CA ALA A 110 -11.29 -4.58 11.04
C ALA A 110 -12.35 -3.52 11.32
N ARG A 111 -13.35 -3.87 12.13
CA ARG A 111 -14.19 -2.89 12.82
C ARG A 111 -13.45 -2.33 14.04
N LEU A 112 -14.06 -1.37 14.73
CA LEU A 112 -13.55 -0.87 16.00
C LEU A 112 -13.80 -1.90 17.12
N ASP A 113 -13.07 -3.01 17.05
CA ASP A 113 -13.10 -4.13 17.98
C ASP A 113 -11.67 -4.60 18.26
N LYS A 114 -11.38 -4.94 19.52
CA LYS A 114 -10.03 -5.34 19.95
C LYS A 114 -9.54 -6.57 19.20
N VAL A 115 -10.35 -7.63 19.13
CA VAL A 115 -9.95 -8.92 18.56
C VAL A 115 -9.75 -8.77 17.07
N GLU A 116 -10.70 -8.13 16.38
CA GLU A 116 -10.60 -7.86 14.95
C GLU A 116 -9.37 -7.01 14.60
N LEU A 117 -9.04 -6.00 15.42
CA LEU A 117 -7.84 -5.20 15.21
C LEU A 117 -6.57 -6.06 15.31
N PHE A 118 -6.42 -6.90 16.35
CA PHE A 118 -5.25 -7.78 16.47
C PHE A 118 -5.14 -8.74 15.28
N GLU A 119 -6.26 -9.32 14.83
CA GLU A 119 -6.29 -10.19 13.65
C GLU A 119 -5.89 -9.43 12.38
N ALA A 120 -6.43 -8.22 12.16
CA ALA A 120 -6.12 -7.41 11.00
C ALA A 120 -4.66 -6.95 10.96
N TYR A 121 -4.06 -6.57 12.10
CA TYR A 121 -2.64 -6.23 12.21
C TYR A 121 -1.75 -7.43 11.89
N LYS A 122 -2.11 -8.62 12.39
CA LYS A 122 -1.39 -9.86 12.09
C LYS A 122 -1.48 -10.20 10.60
N ASN A 123 -2.69 -10.19 10.03
CA ASN A 123 -2.90 -10.50 8.62
C ASN A 123 -2.22 -9.47 7.70
N SER A 124 -2.16 -8.20 8.10
CA SER A 124 -1.43 -7.15 7.39
C SER A 124 0.06 -7.44 7.29
N LEU A 125 0.69 -7.84 8.40
CA LEU A 125 2.11 -8.20 8.41
C LEU A 125 2.39 -9.48 7.60
N LEU A 126 1.56 -10.51 7.74
CA LEU A 126 1.70 -11.76 6.98
C LEU A 126 1.60 -11.51 5.47
N LEU A 127 0.65 -10.70 5.03
CA LEU A 127 0.54 -10.32 3.62
C LEU A 127 1.78 -9.56 3.14
N VAL A 128 2.32 -8.64 3.95
CA VAL A 128 3.56 -7.93 3.56
C VAL A 128 4.77 -8.85 3.55
N MET A 129 4.84 -9.88 4.41
CA MET A 129 5.88 -10.91 4.34
C MET A 129 5.80 -11.69 3.02
N ASP A 130 4.61 -12.11 2.60
CA ASP A 130 4.39 -12.76 1.30
C ASP A 130 4.86 -11.84 0.16
N LEU A 131 4.46 -10.57 0.17
CA LEU A 131 4.84 -9.60 -0.87
C LEU A 131 6.35 -9.32 -0.88
N GLN A 132 6.97 -9.19 0.29
CA GLN A 132 8.41 -8.97 0.44
C GLN A 132 9.20 -10.14 -0.15
N SER A 133 8.72 -11.37 0.01
CA SER A 133 9.34 -12.57 -0.57
C SER A 133 9.38 -12.57 -2.10
N HIS A 134 8.41 -11.91 -2.75
CA HIS A 134 8.41 -11.72 -4.21
C HIS A 134 9.25 -10.52 -4.65
N LEU A 135 9.26 -9.45 -3.85
CA LEU A 135 9.97 -8.22 -4.20
C LEU A 135 11.49 -8.35 -4.02
N ILE A 136 11.96 -9.18 -3.09
CA ILE A 136 13.40 -9.42 -2.85
C ILE A 136 14.10 -10.06 -4.06
N GLU A 137 13.35 -10.77 -4.91
CA GLU A 137 13.88 -11.34 -6.15
C GLU A 137 14.21 -10.27 -7.20
N GLN A 138 13.65 -9.07 -7.07
CA GLN A 138 13.75 -7.99 -8.06
C GLN A 138 14.54 -6.78 -7.56
N TYR A 139 14.66 -6.60 -6.24
CA TYR A 139 15.19 -5.38 -5.62
C TYR A 139 16.07 -5.69 -4.42
N ASN A 140 17.06 -4.85 -4.14
CA ASN A 140 17.81 -4.92 -2.90
C ASN A 140 17.01 -4.24 -1.77
N LEU A 141 16.35 -5.04 -0.95
CA LEU A 141 15.46 -4.55 0.10
C LEU A 141 16.19 -4.39 1.44
N LYS A 142 15.96 -3.23 2.08
CA LYS A 142 16.45 -2.93 3.44
C LYS A 142 15.69 -3.68 4.52
N VAL A 143 14.40 -3.93 4.30
CA VAL A 143 13.55 -4.70 5.21
C VAL A 143 13.65 -6.18 4.81
N THR A 144 14.34 -6.95 5.65
CA THR A 144 14.53 -8.39 5.47
C THR A 144 13.37 -9.20 6.06
N HIS A 145 13.28 -10.47 5.68
CA HIS A 145 12.34 -11.41 6.28
C HIS A 145 12.49 -11.48 7.81
N ASP A 146 13.73 -11.56 8.31
CA ASP A 146 14.03 -11.58 9.75
C ASP A 146 13.48 -10.36 10.50
N ILE A 147 13.54 -9.17 9.89
CA ILE A 147 12.96 -7.96 10.49
C ILE A 147 11.44 -8.10 10.63
N LEU A 148 10.77 -8.61 9.58
CA LEU A 148 9.32 -8.80 9.61
C LEU A 148 8.91 -9.91 10.59
N GLU A 149 9.69 -10.98 10.70
CA GLU A 149 9.45 -12.07 11.66
C GLU A 149 9.59 -11.57 13.11
N ARG A 150 10.58 -10.71 13.39
CA ARG A 150 10.69 -10.05 14.70
C ARG A 150 9.47 -9.18 15.01
N LEU A 151 8.94 -8.46 14.03
CA LEU A 151 7.69 -7.71 14.20
C LEU A 151 6.50 -8.64 14.47
N LEU A 152 6.44 -9.80 13.84
CA LEU A 152 5.36 -10.77 14.03
C LEU A 152 5.39 -11.34 15.45
N ASN A 153 6.57 -11.70 15.94
CA ASN A 153 6.77 -12.19 17.30
C ASN A 153 6.42 -11.11 18.33
N TYR A 154 6.69 -9.85 18.03
CA TYR A 154 6.34 -8.72 18.88
C TYR A 154 4.83 -8.59 19.14
N ILE A 155 3.93 -9.17 18.33
CA ILE A 155 2.47 -9.10 18.63
C ILE A 155 2.13 -9.74 19.98
N SER A 156 2.84 -10.81 20.34
CA SER A 156 2.54 -11.63 21.53
C SER A 156 3.35 -11.26 22.77
N GLU A 157 4.36 -10.40 22.61
CA GLU A 157 5.15 -9.81 23.71
C GLU A 157 4.37 -8.76 24.50
#